data_AF-A0A5C8ZEA1-F1
#
_entry.id   AF-A0A5C8ZEA1-F1
#
_cell.length_a   1.000
_cell.length_b   1.000
_cell.length_c   1.000
_cell.angle_alpha   90.00
_cell.angle_beta   90.00
_cell.angle_gamma   90.00
#
_symmetry.space_group_name_H-M   'P 1'
#
loop_
_entity.id
_entity.type
_entity.pdbx_description
1 polymer ?
#
loop_
_entity_poly.entity_id
_entity_poly.type
_entity_poly.pdbx_seq_one_letter_code
_entity_poly.pdbx_strand_id
1 'polypeptide(L)'
;MTSPGLDPAALREAAAQLGLDVEDRPVLEAWAAIGATHLYWRNTALEDWHAGPDSRISDAEMFRINVSTTRIFRTALRGVADIDALEQGLEGALAVAFHPLRVLPGGRNLLDLGAEETEDFIDVAEVRVAGLIDIADEHGVDTALLAVALDGRLSCHHWWGSPLWPGVVDVVMRRLGDPDDDCWQRLQGRPVPAEVHRAQRLRWLLLDSPDALAIETVDFLIHQLGIGFITAVEG
;
A
#
# COMPACT_ATOMS: atom_id res chain seq x y z
N MET A 1 17.92 24.52 -1.28
CA MET A 1 16.66 24.99 -1.89
C MET A 1 15.61 24.72 -0.85
N THR A 2 15.07 25.74 -0.17
CA THR A 2 14.06 25.53 0.87
C THR A 2 12.81 24.97 0.22
N SER A 3 12.37 23.78 0.65
CA SER A 3 11.10 23.19 0.22
C SER A 3 9.98 24.22 0.45
N PRO A 4 8.98 24.35 -0.45
CA PRO A 4 7.83 25.22 -0.19
C PRO A 4 7.27 24.89 1.20
N GLY A 5 7.25 25.89 2.09
CA GLY A 5 7.08 25.70 3.52
C GLY A 5 5.86 24.84 3.83
N LEU A 6 6.10 23.67 4.38
CA LEU A 6 5.06 22.79 4.89
C LEU A 6 4.49 23.45 6.15
N ASP A 7 3.16 23.66 6.17
CA ASP A 7 2.48 24.23 7.33
C ASP A 7 1.86 23.11 8.18
N PRO A 8 2.40 22.83 9.39
CA PRO A 8 1.86 21.79 10.25
C PRO A 8 0.39 22.02 10.66
N ALA A 9 -0.06 23.28 10.71
CA ALA A 9 -1.46 23.59 11.03
C ALA A 9 -2.38 23.19 9.87
N ALA A 10 -1.98 23.47 8.63
CA ALA A 10 -2.72 23.08 7.44
C ALA A 10 -2.82 21.55 7.30
N LEU A 11 -1.77 20.80 7.65
CA LEU A 11 -1.83 19.33 7.65
C LEU A 11 -2.83 18.80 8.68
N ARG A 12 -2.84 19.36 9.90
CA ARG A 12 -3.81 18.97 10.93
C ARG A 12 -5.25 19.30 10.51
N GLU A 13 -5.45 20.45 9.87
CA GLU A 13 -6.76 20.81 9.32
C GLU A 13 -7.21 19.81 8.24
N ALA A 14 -6.31 19.47 7.30
CA ALA A 14 -6.60 18.47 6.27
C ALA A 14 -6.92 17.10 6.88
N ALA A 15 -6.21 16.67 7.92
CA ALA A 15 -6.46 15.41 8.61
C ALA A 15 -7.85 15.39 9.27
N ALA A 16 -8.22 16.48 9.95
CA ALA A 16 -9.55 16.63 10.53
C ALA A 16 -10.67 16.57 9.48
N GLN A 17 -10.47 17.20 8.31
CA GLN A 17 -11.44 17.14 7.20
C GLN A 17 -11.61 15.73 6.63
N LEU A 18 -10.58 14.88 6.76
CA LEU A 18 -10.58 13.49 6.29
C LEU A 18 -10.98 12.47 7.37
N GLY A 19 -11.33 12.94 8.57
CA GLY A 19 -11.66 12.09 9.72
C GLY A 19 -10.47 11.27 10.23
N LEU A 20 -9.24 11.70 9.96
CA LEU A 20 -8.03 11.03 10.44
C LEU A 20 -7.76 11.50 11.87
N ASP A 21 -7.87 10.58 12.83
CA ASP A 21 -7.47 10.83 14.21
C ASP A 21 -5.94 10.85 14.31
N VAL A 22 -5.39 12.07 14.42
CA VAL A 22 -3.94 12.30 14.50
C VAL A 22 -3.34 11.89 15.84
N GLU A 23 -4.17 11.72 16.88
CA GLU A 23 -3.75 11.30 18.21
C GLU A 23 -3.78 9.77 18.38
N ASP A 24 -4.55 9.06 17.54
CA ASP A 24 -4.49 7.60 17.44
C ASP A 24 -3.22 7.18 16.67
N ARG A 25 -2.15 7.01 17.44
CA ARG A 25 -0.83 6.67 16.91
C ARG A 25 -0.81 5.41 16.02
N PRO A 26 -1.42 4.27 16.42
CA PRO A 26 -1.56 3.12 15.53
C PRO A 26 -2.26 3.42 14.20
N VAL A 27 -3.29 4.27 14.19
CA VAL A 27 -3.98 4.69 12.96
C VAL A 27 -3.08 5.56 12.09
N LEU A 28 -2.39 6.53 12.68
CA LEU A 28 -1.43 7.39 11.99
C LEU A 28 -0.31 6.57 11.33
N GLU A 29 0.29 5.64 12.06
CA GLU A 29 1.35 4.77 11.55
C GLU A 29 0.86 3.83 10.43
N ALA A 30 -0.38 3.33 10.52
CA ALA A 30 -0.97 2.51 9.47
C ALA A 30 -1.14 3.30 8.17
N TRP A 31 -1.65 4.53 8.26
CA TRP A 31 -1.76 5.42 7.09
C TRP A 31 -0.41 5.85 6.54
N ALA A 32 0.55 6.18 7.42
CA ALA A 32 1.90 6.56 7.01
C ALA A 32 2.62 5.41 6.28
N ALA A 33 2.44 4.15 6.70
CA ALA A 33 3.01 3.00 6.00
C ALA A 33 2.45 2.82 4.58
N ILE A 34 1.16 3.09 4.41
CA ILE A 34 0.49 3.07 3.09
C ILE A 34 1.01 4.23 2.24
N GLY A 35 1.06 5.44 2.79
CA GLY A 35 1.59 6.61 2.08
C GLY A 35 3.06 6.43 1.71
N ALA A 36 3.89 5.85 2.56
CA ALA A 36 5.28 5.54 2.25
C ALA A 36 5.39 4.52 1.12
N THR A 37 4.50 3.51 1.10
CA THR A 37 4.44 2.55 -0.01
C THR A 37 3.95 3.22 -1.29
N HIS A 38 3.00 4.13 -1.21
CA HIS A 38 2.51 4.85 -2.37
C HIS A 38 3.60 5.80 -2.93
N LEU A 39 4.14 6.67 -2.08
CA LEU A 39 5.13 7.67 -2.45
C LEU A 39 6.48 7.04 -2.78
N TYR A 40 7.05 6.18 -1.95
CA TYR A 40 8.46 5.78 -2.17
C TYR A 40 8.58 4.59 -3.10
N TRP A 41 7.54 3.77 -3.20
CA TRP A 41 7.57 2.53 -3.96
C TRP A 41 6.69 2.59 -5.22
N ARG A 42 5.37 2.81 -5.07
CA ARG A 42 4.42 2.71 -6.19
C ARG A 42 4.58 3.84 -7.22
N ASN A 43 4.63 5.09 -6.77
CA ASN A 43 4.60 6.28 -7.62
C ASN A 43 5.99 6.63 -8.18
N THR A 44 6.63 5.65 -8.81
CA THR A 44 8.01 5.67 -9.32
C THR A 44 8.06 4.95 -10.67
N ALA A 45 9.24 4.56 -11.15
CA ALA A 45 9.41 3.66 -12.28
C ALA A 45 8.55 2.37 -12.18
N LEU A 46 8.21 1.92 -10.96
CA LEU A 46 7.32 0.77 -10.77
C LEU A 46 5.92 0.97 -11.39
N GLU A 47 5.40 2.20 -11.43
CA GLU A 47 4.15 2.50 -12.13
C GLU A 47 4.31 2.27 -13.62
N ASP A 48 5.41 2.71 -14.22
CA ASP A 48 5.71 2.51 -15.65
C ASP A 48 5.93 1.02 -15.97
N TRP A 49 6.47 0.24 -15.04
CA TRP A 49 6.61 -1.21 -15.20
C TRP A 49 5.27 -1.95 -15.14
N HIS A 50 4.24 -1.32 -14.56
CA HIS A 50 2.90 -1.87 -14.40
C HIS A 50 1.93 -1.34 -15.47
N ALA A 51 2.10 -0.10 -15.90
CA ALA A 51 1.21 0.57 -16.83
C ALA A 51 1.60 0.32 -18.29
N GLY A 52 0.63 0.46 -19.18
CA GLY A 52 0.85 0.46 -20.63
C GLY A 52 0.92 -0.91 -21.31
N PRO A 53 1.11 -0.92 -22.64
CA PRO A 53 1.07 -2.14 -23.46
C PRO A 53 2.25 -3.09 -23.21
N ASP A 54 3.38 -2.57 -22.72
CA ASP A 54 4.61 -3.32 -22.43
C ASP A 54 4.75 -3.65 -20.93
N SER A 55 3.62 -3.68 -20.21
CA SER A 55 3.58 -3.97 -18.77
C SER A 55 4.27 -5.28 -18.42
N ARG A 56 5.15 -5.22 -17.42
CA ARG A 56 5.92 -6.33 -16.86
C ARG A 56 5.27 -6.89 -15.58
N ILE A 57 4.27 -6.19 -15.04
CA ILE A 57 3.63 -6.47 -13.77
C ILE A 57 2.12 -6.44 -13.98
N SER A 58 1.45 -7.56 -13.75
CA SER A 58 -0.01 -7.59 -13.74
C SER A 58 -0.61 -6.85 -12.54
N ASP A 59 -1.89 -6.46 -12.61
CA ASP A 59 -2.62 -5.87 -11.47
C ASP A 59 -2.55 -6.76 -10.22
N ALA A 60 -2.65 -8.08 -10.42
CA ALA A 60 -2.56 -9.06 -9.34
C ALA A 60 -1.18 -9.12 -8.70
N GLU A 61 -0.11 -9.06 -9.49
CA GLU A 61 1.26 -8.97 -8.96
C GLU A 61 1.48 -7.65 -8.22
N MET A 62 1.07 -6.53 -8.82
CA MET A 62 1.20 -5.21 -8.22
C MET A 62 0.50 -5.14 -6.85
N PHE A 63 -0.72 -5.65 -6.75
CA PHE A 63 -1.44 -5.73 -5.49
C PHE A 63 -0.65 -6.48 -4.42
N ARG A 64 -0.15 -7.68 -4.74
CA ARG A 64 0.61 -8.50 -3.78
C ARG A 64 1.94 -7.85 -3.39
N ILE A 65 2.64 -7.27 -4.37
CA ILE A 65 3.88 -6.53 -4.15
C ILE A 65 3.65 -5.36 -3.20
N ASN A 66 2.63 -4.53 -3.44
CA ASN A 66 2.29 -3.40 -2.59
C ASN A 66 1.96 -3.85 -1.17
N VAL A 67 1.16 -4.92 -0.98
CA VAL A 67 0.90 -5.50 0.36
C VAL A 67 2.22 -5.86 1.07
N SER A 68 3.11 -6.58 0.38
CA SER A 68 4.39 -6.99 0.98
C SER A 68 5.29 -5.79 1.33
N THR A 69 5.30 -4.74 0.50
CA THR A 69 6.08 -3.52 0.76
C THR A 69 5.47 -2.68 1.88
N THR A 70 4.13 -2.58 1.96
CA THR A 70 3.44 -1.93 3.09
C THR A 70 3.80 -2.57 4.42
N ARG A 71 4.00 -3.90 4.49
CA ARG A 71 4.49 -4.54 5.73
C ARG A 71 5.87 -4.08 6.16
N ILE A 72 6.77 -3.87 5.19
CA ILE A 72 8.14 -3.41 5.47
C ILE A 72 8.07 -2.01 6.07
N PHE A 73 7.38 -1.07 5.41
CA PHE A 73 7.22 0.29 5.94
C PHE A 73 6.43 0.33 7.25
N ARG A 74 5.41 -0.51 7.42
CA ARG A 74 4.66 -0.61 8.68
C ARG A 74 5.54 -1.09 9.84
N THR A 75 6.52 -1.95 9.56
CA THR A 75 7.48 -2.40 10.57
C THR A 75 8.45 -1.27 10.92
N ALA A 76 8.95 -0.55 9.92
CA ALA A 76 9.87 0.56 10.10
C ALA A 76 9.27 1.75 10.85
N LEU A 77 8.00 2.07 10.61
CA LEU A 77 7.34 3.25 11.19
C LEU A 77 6.68 2.97 12.55
N ARG A 78 6.63 1.71 12.99
CA ARG A 78 5.96 1.34 14.24
C ARG A 78 6.70 1.89 15.44
N GLY A 79 6.02 2.72 16.25
CA GLY A 79 6.54 3.20 17.52
C GLY A 79 7.73 4.15 17.40
N VAL A 80 7.96 4.75 16.23
CA VAL A 80 9.02 5.74 16.02
C VAL A 80 8.83 6.91 16.99
N ALA A 81 9.79 7.18 17.87
CA ALA A 81 9.62 8.21 18.90
C ALA A 81 10.30 9.54 18.56
N ASP A 82 11.35 9.49 17.77
CA ASP A 82 12.25 10.61 17.45
C ASP A 82 12.86 10.44 16.05
N ILE A 83 13.63 11.43 15.62
CA ILE A 83 14.22 11.47 14.28
C ILE A 83 15.21 10.32 14.06
N ASP A 84 16.03 9.98 15.07
CA ASP A 84 16.99 8.87 14.98
C ASP A 84 16.27 7.53 14.73
N ALA A 85 15.16 7.29 15.43
CA ALA A 85 14.33 6.10 15.21
C ALA A 85 13.67 6.09 13.82
N LEU A 86 13.26 7.27 13.31
CA LEU A 86 12.68 7.40 11.98
C LEU A 86 13.72 7.09 10.90
N GLU A 87 14.91 7.69 11.00
CA GLU A 87 16.04 7.47 10.09
C GLU A 87 16.43 5.99 10.06
N GLN A 88 16.66 5.39 11.23
CA GLN A 88 17.03 3.97 11.33
C GLN A 88 15.93 3.06 10.74
N GLY A 89 14.67 3.35 11.04
CA GLY A 89 13.54 2.59 10.50
C GLY A 89 13.48 2.65 8.98
N LEU A 90 13.59 3.85 8.41
CA LEU A 90 13.51 4.08 6.97
C LEU A 90 14.74 3.55 6.22
N GLU A 91 15.95 3.69 6.76
CA GLU A 91 17.15 3.07 6.21
C GLU A 91 16.99 1.55 6.14
N GLY A 92 16.51 0.93 7.22
CA GLY A 92 16.20 -0.50 7.25
C GLY A 92 15.12 -0.89 6.24
N ALA A 93 14.08 -0.07 6.09
CA ALA A 93 13.03 -0.30 5.09
C ALA A 93 13.58 -0.22 3.66
N LEU A 94 14.42 0.77 3.35
CA LEU A 94 15.04 0.92 2.03
C LEU A 94 15.93 -0.30 1.73
N ALA A 95 16.81 -0.66 2.67
CA ALA A 95 17.71 -1.79 2.54
C ALA A 95 17.00 -3.13 2.29
N VAL A 96 15.77 -3.29 2.79
CA VAL A 96 14.97 -4.50 2.55
C VAL A 96 14.10 -4.37 1.31
N ALA A 97 13.31 -3.30 1.21
CA ALA A 97 12.29 -3.15 0.17
C ALA A 97 12.91 -2.97 -1.22
N PHE A 98 14.05 -2.29 -1.30
CA PHE A 98 14.70 -1.91 -2.56
C PHE A 98 15.96 -2.72 -2.84
N HIS A 99 16.24 -3.77 -2.05
CA HIS A 99 17.35 -4.67 -2.34
C HIS A 99 17.18 -5.29 -3.74
N PRO A 100 18.16 -5.20 -4.65
CA PRO A 100 18.02 -5.73 -6.02
C PRO A 100 17.65 -7.22 -6.06
N LEU A 101 18.18 -8.00 -5.11
CA LEU A 101 17.88 -9.43 -4.98
C LEU A 101 16.64 -9.74 -4.11
N ARG A 102 15.86 -8.74 -3.68
CA ARG A 102 14.60 -8.99 -2.95
C ARG A 102 13.68 -9.78 -3.86
N VAL A 103 13.30 -10.99 -3.43
CA VAL A 103 12.31 -11.81 -4.11
C VAL A 103 10.91 -11.25 -3.81
N LEU A 104 10.22 -10.82 -4.85
CA LEU A 104 8.87 -10.27 -4.77
C LEU A 104 7.82 -11.39 -4.67
N PRO A 105 6.60 -11.09 -4.17
CA PRO A 105 5.47 -12.01 -4.27
C PRO A 105 5.19 -12.38 -5.73
N GLY A 106 5.59 -13.59 -6.13
CA GLY A 106 5.63 -14.01 -7.55
C GLY A 106 6.94 -14.69 -7.94
N GLY A 107 7.99 -14.56 -7.13
CA GLY A 107 9.24 -15.32 -7.25
C GLY A 107 10.34 -14.63 -8.07
N ARG A 108 10.01 -13.58 -8.82
CA ARG A 108 11.00 -12.71 -9.48
C ARG A 108 11.69 -11.82 -8.45
N ASN A 109 12.98 -11.54 -8.63
CA ASN A 109 13.64 -10.51 -7.85
C ASN A 109 13.49 -9.12 -8.51
N LEU A 110 13.80 -8.06 -7.76
CA LEU A 110 13.64 -6.68 -8.24
C LEU A 110 14.54 -6.35 -9.43
N LEU A 111 15.78 -6.85 -9.43
CA LEU A 111 16.74 -6.67 -10.53
C LEU A 111 16.23 -7.29 -11.84
N ASP A 112 15.65 -8.49 -11.78
CA ASP A 112 15.07 -9.16 -12.95
C ASP A 112 13.87 -8.38 -13.52
N LEU A 113 13.17 -7.63 -12.66
CA LEU A 113 11.99 -6.87 -13.04
C LEU A 113 12.35 -5.49 -13.65
N GLY A 114 13.24 -4.76 -12.98
CA GLY A 114 13.65 -3.41 -13.37
C GLY A 114 14.76 -3.36 -14.42
N ALA A 115 15.59 -4.41 -14.50
CA ALA A 115 16.78 -4.44 -15.33
C ALA A 115 17.63 -3.17 -15.14
N GLU A 116 17.89 -2.43 -16.22
CA GLU A 116 18.73 -1.22 -16.22
C GLU A 116 18.10 -0.04 -15.43
N GLU A 117 16.79 -0.06 -15.18
CA GLU A 117 16.07 1.02 -14.47
C GLU A 117 16.09 0.84 -12.94
N THR A 118 16.73 -0.23 -12.44
CA THR A 118 16.70 -0.57 -11.01
C THR A 118 17.42 0.48 -10.16
N GLU A 119 18.53 1.03 -10.64
CA GLU A 119 19.31 2.05 -9.91
C GLU A 119 18.51 3.35 -9.77
N ASP A 120 17.97 3.88 -10.88
CA ASP A 120 17.11 5.08 -10.88
C ASP A 120 15.89 4.92 -9.95
N PHE A 121 15.30 3.72 -9.91
CA PHE A 121 14.19 3.41 -9.01
C PHE A 121 14.58 3.53 -7.52
N ILE A 122 15.79 3.09 -7.16
CA ILE A 122 16.32 3.17 -5.80
C ILE A 122 16.63 4.62 -5.44
N ASP A 123 17.31 5.36 -6.32
CA ASP A 123 17.69 6.75 -6.10
C ASP A 123 16.46 7.65 -5.83
N VAL A 124 15.36 7.45 -6.57
CA VAL A 124 14.11 8.19 -6.32
C VAL A 124 13.56 7.92 -4.92
N ALA A 125 13.62 6.68 -4.45
CA ALA A 125 13.15 6.34 -3.11
C ALA A 125 14.02 6.96 -2.02
N GLU A 126 15.35 6.93 -2.19
CA GLU A 126 16.30 7.55 -1.26
C GLU A 126 16.08 9.06 -1.15
N VAL A 127 15.92 9.76 -2.28
CA VAL A 127 15.63 11.20 -2.29
C VAL A 127 14.32 11.53 -1.57
N ARG A 128 13.28 10.71 -1.76
CA ARG A 128 11.97 10.95 -1.12
C ARG A 128 12.00 10.65 0.38
N VAL A 129 12.76 9.64 0.80
CA VAL A 129 12.99 9.35 2.22
C VAL A 129 13.79 10.47 2.87
N ALA A 130 14.85 10.97 2.23
CA ALA A 130 15.62 12.11 2.73
C ALA A 130 14.72 13.35 2.91
N GLY A 131 13.83 13.63 1.96
CA GLY A 131 12.86 14.73 2.09
C GLY A 131 11.88 14.55 3.26
N LEU A 132 11.56 13.33 3.67
CA LEU A 132 10.75 13.09 4.87
C LEU A 132 11.55 13.35 6.16
N ILE A 133 12.83 12.96 6.17
CA ILE A 133 13.74 13.25 7.28
C ILE A 133 13.92 14.75 7.46
N ASP A 134 14.08 15.50 6.37
CA ASP A 134 14.13 16.96 6.41
C ASP A 134 12.86 17.57 7.05
N ILE A 135 11.67 17.04 6.73
CA ILE A 135 10.42 17.47 7.38
C ILE A 135 10.42 17.14 8.88
N ALA A 136 10.94 15.98 9.26
CA ALA A 136 11.03 15.56 10.66
C ALA A 136 12.02 16.44 11.45
N ASP A 137 13.14 16.83 10.86
CA ASP A 137 14.12 17.74 11.46
C ASP A 137 13.53 19.14 11.67
N GLU A 138 12.84 19.68 10.66
CA GLU A 138 12.30 21.03 10.70
C GLU A 138 11.03 21.16 11.56
N HIS A 139 10.15 20.16 11.53
CA HIS A 139 8.79 20.25 12.10
C HIS A 139 8.42 19.13 13.07
N GLY A 140 9.35 18.22 13.36
CA GLY A 140 9.14 17.07 14.24
C GLY A 140 8.55 15.85 13.52
N VAL A 141 8.84 14.67 14.07
CA VAL A 141 8.44 13.35 13.54
C VAL A 141 6.94 13.24 13.32
N ASP A 142 6.11 13.73 14.24
CA ASP A 142 4.65 13.63 14.12
C ASP A 142 4.14 14.37 12.88
N THR A 143 4.75 15.51 12.54
CA THR A 143 4.42 16.26 11.33
C THR A 143 4.83 15.48 10.08
N ALA A 144 6.01 14.87 10.09
CA ALA A 144 6.49 14.03 8.99
C ALA A 144 5.56 12.82 8.75
N LEU A 145 5.20 12.09 9.83
CA LEU A 145 4.26 10.97 9.74
C LEU A 145 2.88 11.43 9.26
N LEU A 146 2.39 12.58 9.73
CA LEU A 146 1.11 13.13 9.28
C LEU A 146 1.11 13.46 7.79
N ALA A 147 2.19 14.06 7.27
CA ALA A 147 2.30 14.39 5.86
C ALA A 147 2.18 13.14 4.97
N VAL A 148 2.84 12.05 5.34
CA VAL A 148 2.78 10.77 4.61
C VAL A 148 1.45 10.05 4.84
N ALA A 149 0.91 10.10 6.05
CA ALA A 149 -0.38 9.51 6.37
C ALA A 149 -1.53 10.14 5.57
N LEU A 150 -1.49 11.46 5.35
CA LEU A 150 -2.45 12.15 4.51
C LEU A 150 -2.42 11.66 3.07
N ASP A 151 -1.23 11.45 2.50
CA ASP A 151 -1.11 10.84 1.16
C ASP A 151 -1.73 9.44 1.14
N GLY A 152 -1.40 8.60 2.12
CA GLY A 152 -1.98 7.26 2.24
C GLY A 152 -3.51 7.28 2.34
N ARG A 153 -4.07 8.22 3.11
CA ARG A 153 -5.53 8.39 3.27
C ARG A 153 -6.20 8.91 2.01
N LEU A 154 -5.58 9.84 1.27
CA LEU A 154 -6.15 10.44 0.07
C LEU A 154 -6.08 9.49 -1.13
N SER A 155 -4.89 8.96 -1.39
CA SER A 155 -4.57 8.22 -2.60
C SER A 155 -4.92 6.73 -2.48
N CYS A 156 -4.84 6.17 -1.27
CA CYS A 156 -4.76 4.72 -1.05
C CYS A 156 -5.69 4.22 0.06
N HIS A 157 -6.82 4.89 0.32
CA HIS A 157 -7.73 4.54 1.42
C HIS A 157 -8.24 3.09 1.43
N HIS A 158 -8.35 2.49 0.23
CA HIS A 158 -8.83 1.12 0.03
C HIS A 158 -7.69 0.08 0.02
N TRP A 159 -6.43 0.47 0.27
CA TRP A 159 -5.31 -0.47 0.27
C TRP A 159 -5.29 -1.33 1.54
N TRP A 160 -4.68 -2.51 1.42
CA TRP A 160 -4.43 -3.37 2.57
C TRP A 160 -3.60 -2.64 3.63
N GLY A 161 -3.92 -2.92 4.89
CA GLY A 161 -3.30 -2.31 6.05
C GLY A 161 -4.01 -1.05 6.53
N SER A 162 -4.94 -0.50 5.73
CA SER A 162 -5.71 0.68 6.14
C SER A 162 -6.72 0.31 7.23
N PRO A 163 -7.07 1.24 8.13
CA PRO A 163 -8.18 1.05 9.07
C PRO A 163 -9.52 0.71 8.40
N LEU A 164 -9.69 1.06 7.12
CA LEU A 164 -10.91 0.80 6.35
C LEU A 164 -10.92 -0.57 5.65
N TRP A 165 -9.75 -1.22 5.54
CA TRP A 165 -9.60 -2.49 4.83
C TRP A 165 -10.52 -3.62 5.34
N PRO A 166 -10.77 -3.79 6.65
CA PRO A 166 -11.75 -4.78 7.12
C PRO A 166 -13.14 -4.59 6.50
N GLY A 167 -13.59 -3.34 6.33
CA GLY A 167 -14.86 -3.04 5.66
C GLY A 167 -14.83 -3.38 4.17
N VAL A 168 -13.69 -3.18 3.49
CA VAL A 168 -13.50 -3.64 2.10
C VAL A 168 -13.66 -5.15 2.02
N VAL A 169 -13.03 -5.91 2.93
CA VAL A 169 -13.16 -7.37 3.00
C VAL A 169 -14.60 -7.79 3.28
N ASP A 170 -15.33 -7.09 4.15
CA ASP A 170 -16.74 -7.38 4.40
C ASP A 170 -17.60 -7.23 3.15
N VAL A 171 -17.35 -6.20 2.34
CA VAL A 171 -18.03 -6.03 1.06
C VAL A 171 -17.71 -7.17 0.10
N VAL A 172 -16.43 -7.52 -0.05
CA VAL A 172 -15.99 -8.66 -0.87
C VAL A 172 -16.70 -9.94 -0.47
N MET A 173 -16.69 -10.26 0.83
CA MET A 173 -17.29 -11.50 1.33
C MET A 173 -18.81 -11.53 1.17
N ARG A 174 -19.49 -10.38 1.29
CA ARG A 174 -20.92 -10.26 1.04
C ARG A 174 -21.28 -10.54 -0.41
N ARG A 175 -20.58 -9.92 -1.36
CA ARG A 175 -20.78 -10.13 -2.80
C ARG A 175 -20.55 -11.60 -3.19
N LEU A 176 -19.51 -12.21 -2.64
CA LEU A 176 -19.25 -13.64 -2.85
C LEU A 176 -20.32 -14.55 -2.24
N GLY A 177 -21.01 -14.10 -1.21
CA GLY A 177 -22.09 -14.86 -0.56
C GLY A 177 -23.46 -14.71 -1.23
N ASP A 178 -23.60 -13.77 -2.17
CA ASP A 178 -24.85 -13.46 -2.87
C ASP A 178 -24.80 -13.96 -4.32
N PRO A 179 -25.45 -15.09 -4.66
CA PRO A 179 -25.43 -15.64 -6.01
C PRO A 179 -26.04 -14.73 -7.09
N ASP A 180 -26.86 -13.75 -6.68
CA ASP A 180 -27.52 -12.82 -7.58
C ASP A 180 -26.66 -11.56 -7.84
N ASP A 181 -25.56 -11.37 -7.10
CA ASP A 181 -24.64 -10.23 -7.30
C ASP A 181 -24.08 -10.20 -8.73
N ASP A 182 -23.98 -8.99 -9.29
CA ASP A 182 -23.48 -8.74 -10.65
C ASP A 182 -22.10 -9.36 -10.92
N CYS A 183 -21.28 -9.62 -9.89
CA CYS A 183 -20.03 -10.33 -10.07
C CYS A 183 -20.21 -11.73 -10.65
N TRP A 184 -21.26 -12.46 -10.25
CA TRP A 184 -21.53 -13.80 -10.74
C TRP A 184 -22.06 -13.78 -12.17
N GLN A 185 -22.85 -12.76 -12.50
CA GLN A 185 -23.35 -12.54 -13.86
C GLN A 185 -22.20 -12.20 -14.82
N ARG A 186 -21.20 -11.43 -14.37
CA ARG A 186 -20.01 -11.06 -15.16
C ARG A 186 -19.03 -12.19 -15.41
N LEU A 187 -19.12 -13.31 -14.70
CA LEU A 187 -18.19 -14.42 -14.88
C LEU A 187 -18.25 -15.04 -16.27
N GLN A 188 -19.39 -15.00 -16.98
CA GLN A 188 -19.51 -15.54 -18.34
C GLN A 188 -18.92 -16.96 -18.53
N GLY A 189 -19.01 -17.81 -17.49
CA GLY A 189 -18.45 -19.17 -17.50
C GLY A 189 -16.95 -19.28 -17.20
N ARG A 190 -16.28 -18.18 -16.81
CA ARG A 190 -14.90 -18.21 -16.32
C ARG A 190 -14.79 -19.06 -15.04
N PRO A 191 -13.70 -19.84 -14.89
CA PRO A 191 -13.51 -20.65 -13.70
C PRO A 191 -13.33 -19.78 -12.46
N VAL A 192 -13.99 -20.17 -11.36
CA VAL A 192 -13.84 -19.53 -10.06
C VAL A 192 -12.64 -20.15 -9.33
N PRO A 193 -11.64 -19.36 -8.91
CA PRO A 193 -10.45 -19.88 -8.25
C PRO A 193 -10.75 -20.70 -6.99
N ALA A 194 -9.93 -21.74 -6.75
CA ALA A 194 -10.13 -22.68 -5.64
C ALA A 194 -10.22 -22.01 -4.25
N GLU A 195 -9.49 -20.91 -4.05
CA GLU A 195 -9.48 -20.17 -2.79
C GLU A 195 -10.79 -19.42 -2.53
N VAL A 196 -11.51 -19.00 -3.58
CA VAL A 196 -12.80 -18.31 -3.49
C VAL A 196 -13.88 -19.22 -2.89
N HIS A 197 -13.82 -20.52 -3.18
CA HIS A 197 -14.74 -21.52 -2.60
C HIS A 197 -14.51 -21.74 -1.10
N ARG A 198 -13.41 -21.25 -0.54
CA ARG A 198 -13.04 -21.42 0.88
C ARG A 198 -13.22 -20.10 1.64
N ALA A 199 -14.47 -19.63 1.72
CA ALA A 199 -14.83 -18.30 2.23
C ALA A 199 -14.11 -17.88 3.52
N GLN A 200 -14.06 -18.74 4.54
CA GLN A 200 -13.39 -18.42 5.81
C GLN A 200 -11.87 -18.25 5.64
N ARG A 201 -11.23 -19.11 4.85
CA ARG A 201 -9.79 -19.03 4.55
C ARG A 201 -9.48 -17.79 3.71
N LEU A 202 -10.31 -17.50 2.69
CA LEU A 202 -10.16 -16.30 1.87
C LEU A 202 -10.25 -15.04 2.73
N ARG A 203 -11.28 -14.94 3.60
CA ARG A 203 -11.42 -13.81 4.52
C ARG A 203 -10.18 -13.63 5.39
N TRP A 204 -9.68 -14.72 5.97
CA TRP A 204 -8.48 -14.67 6.81
C TRP A 204 -7.27 -14.18 6.02
N LEU A 205 -7.03 -14.73 4.82
CA LEU A 205 -5.94 -14.28 3.95
C LEU A 205 -6.09 -12.82 3.56
N LEU A 206 -7.28 -12.36 3.18
CA LEU A 206 -7.50 -10.97 2.82
C LEU A 206 -7.20 -10.01 3.98
N LEU A 207 -7.53 -10.38 5.22
CA LEU A 207 -7.26 -9.54 6.39
C LEU A 207 -5.77 -9.57 6.77
N ASP A 208 -5.18 -10.76 6.80
CA ASP A 208 -3.85 -10.98 7.36
C ASP A 208 -2.73 -10.93 6.32
N SER A 209 -2.86 -11.69 5.24
CA SER A 209 -1.81 -12.02 4.26
C SER A 209 -2.29 -12.08 2.80
N PRO A 210 -2.83 -10.98 2.22
CA PRO A 210 -3.35 -11.00 0.86
C PRO A 210 -2.26 -11.25 -0.20
N ASP A 211 -1.00 -10.95 0.12
CA ASP A 211 0.17 -11.27 -0.69
C ASP A 211 0.43 -12.78 -0.84
N ALA A 212 -0.16 -13.61 0.04
CA ALA A 212 -0.09 -15.07 -0.03
C ALA A 212 -1.19 -15.73 -0.89
N LEU A 213 -2.17 -14.95 -1.38
CA LEU A 213 -3.18 -15.44 -2.32
C LEU A 213 -2.54 -15.82 -3.66
N ALA A 214 -3.12 -16.81 -4.33
CA ALA A 214 -2.73 -17.15 -5.71
C ALA A 214 -3.02 -15.97 -6.65
N ILE A 215 -2.21 -15.82 -7.71
CA ILE A 215 -2.36 -14.73 -8.69
C ILE A 215 -3.76 -14.75 -9.30
N GLU A 216 -4.26 -15.93 -9.66
CA GLU A 216 -5.58 -16.10 -10.26
C GLU A 216 -6.70 -15.69 -9.30
N THR A 217 -6.50 -15.88 -7.99
CA THR A 217 -7.44 -15.42 -6.97
C THR A 217 -7.43 -13.90 -6.89
N VAL A 218 -6.26 -13.26 -6.84
CA VAL A 218 -6.16 -11.80 -6.77
C VAL A 218 -6.73 -11.16 -8.04
N ASP A 219 -6.40 -11.69 -9.22
CA ASP A 219 -6.93 -11.26 -10.52
C ASP A 219 -8.47 -11.31 -10.55
N PHE A 220 -9.04 -12.42 -10.06
CA PHE A 220 -10.49 -12.55 -9.91
C PHE A 220 -11.07 -11.46 -9.00
N LEU A 221 -10.47 -11.21 -7.84
CA LEU A 221 -10.95 -10.20 -6.89
C LEU A 221 -10.88 -8.78 -7.48
N ILE A 222 -9.84 -8.47 -8.25
CA ILE A 222 -9.67 -7.17 -8.91
C ILE A 222 -10.71 -7.00 -10.01
N HIS A 223 -10.79 -7.93 -10.97
CA HIS A 223 -11.60 -7.71 -12.17
C HIS A 223 -13.07 -8.09 -12.01
N GLN A 224 -13.40 -9.03 -11.12
CA GLN A 224 -14.79 -9.45 -10.89
C GLN A 224 -15.42 -8.74 -9.69
N LEU A 225 -14.67 -8.52 -8.60
CA LEU A 225 -15.23 -7.85 -7.41
C LEU A 225 -14.87 -6.38 -7.30
N GLY A 226 -13.91 -5.90 -8.10
CA GLY A 226 -13.47 -4.52 -8.04
C GLY A 226 -12.84 -4.17 -6.70
N ILE A 227 -12.11 -5.10 -6.08
CA ILE A 227 -11.60 -4.93 -4.69
C ILE A 227 -10.80 -3.64 -4.52
N GLY A 228 -10.03 -3.22 -5.54
CA GLY A 228 -9.28 -1.96 -5.55
C GLY A 228 -10.12 -0.69 -5.72
N PHE A 229 -11.44 -0.81 -5.88
CA PHE A 229 -12.35 0.32 -6.06
C PHE A 229 -13.49 0.33 -5.02
N ILE A 230 -13.47 -0.60 -4.08
CA ILE A 230 -14.47 -0.64 -3.01
C ILE A 230 -14.16 0.46 -2.01
N THR A 231 -15.08 1.41 -1.89
CA THR A 231 -15.14 2.34 -0.77
C THR A 231 -15.93 1.66 0.35
N ALA A 232 -15.26 1.33 1.46
CA ALA A 232 -15.98 0.95 2.66
C ALA A 232 -16.77 2.17 3.15
N VAL A 233 -18.07 2.00 3.42
CA VAL A 233 -18.87 3.02 4.09
C VAL A 233 -18.48 2.97 5.56
N GLU A 234 -18.06 4.09 6.14
CA GLU A 234 -17.92 4.22 7.59
C GLU A 234 -19.30 3.94 8.21
N GLY A 235 -19.40 2.82 8.94
CA GLY A 235 -20.63 2.38 9.61
C GLY A 235 -20.81 3.04 10.96
#